data_AF-A0A929V7U6-F1
#
_entry.id   AF-A0A929V7U6-F1
#
_cell.length_a   1.000
_cell.length_b   1.000
_cell.length_c   1.000
_cell.angle_alpha   90.00
_cell.angle_beta   90.00
_cell.angle_gamma   90.00
#
_symmetry.space_group_name_H-M   'P 1'
#
loop_
_entity.id
_entity.type
_entity.pdbx_description
1 polymer ?
#
loop_
_entity_poly.entity_id
_entity_poly.type
_entity_poly.pdbx_seq_one_letter_code
_entity_poly.pdbx_strand_id
1 'polypeptide(L)'
;MEIVRLFFEIVGMITTTAMIFGGIALFLGWFLGVFLVMKRLGLGRWYRKILIVSTNDGGQTLKKDLVDSGVFREKNVTVANDNSLADIKDNDLILYDYWELPECINDVLRNKQKGAGLIVYSPANNKRMPVDVVEMINKEPFTVLVNMRGRLVNDILVTLMSTSYDKKRSK
;
A
#
# COMPACT_ATOMS: atom_id res chain seq x y z
N MET A 1 -12.77 60.13 26.55
CA MET A 1 -11.99 59.52 25.45
C MET A 1 -11.23 58.26 25.87
N GLU A 2 -10.82 58.12 27.14
CA GLU A 2 -10.08 56.95 27.63
C GLU A 2 -10.85 55.63 27.57
N ILE A 3 -12.14 55.64 27.95
CA ILE A 3 -13.00 54.44 27.87
C ILE A 3 -13.09 53.89 26.44
N VAL A 4 -13.18 54.77 25.45
CA VAL A 4 -13.25 54.38 24.03
C VAL A 4 -11.93 53.77 23.57
N ARG A 5 -10.78 54.32 23.98
CA ARG A 5 -9.46 53.75 23.68
C ARG A 5 -9.28 52.37 24.31
N LEU A 6 -9.64 52.24 25.58
CA LEU A 6 -9.53 50.99 26.34
C LEU A 6 -10.41 49.89 25.76
N PHE A 7 -11.59 50.23 25.25
CA PHE A 7 -12.45 49.31 24.49
C PHE A 7 -11.77 48.80 23.21
N PHE A 8 -11.20 49.69 22.40
CA PHE A 8 -10.50 49.30 21.17
C PHE A 8 -9.26 48.44 21.45
N GLU A 9 -8.51 48.73 22.52
CA GLU A 9 -7.35 47.93 22.92
C GLU A 9 -7.75 46.51 23.33
N ILE A 10 -8.80 46.35 24.15
CA ILE A 10 -9.30 45.03 24.56
C ILE A 10 -9.80 44.23 23.36
N VAL A 11 -10.61 44.84 22.49
CA VAL A 11 -11.12 44.17 21.28
C VAL A 11 -9.97 43.81 20.34
N GLY A 12 -8.97 44.68 20.19
CA GLY A 12 -7.77 44.43 19.40
C GLY A 12 -6.95 43.25 19.93
N MET A 13 -6.76 43.16 21.25
CA MET A 13 -6.06 42.04 21.87
C MET A 13 -6.83 40.73 21.69
N ILE A 14 -8.15 40.73 21.89
CA ILE A 14 -8.98 39.53 21.72
C ILE A 14 -8.95 39.06 20.26
N THR A 15 -9.13 39.96 19.30
CA THR A 15 -9.14 39.62 17.87
C THR A 15 -7.78 39.13 17.39
N THR A 16 -6.68 39.76 17.81
CA THR A 16 -5.31 39.33 17.49
C THR A 16 -5.03 37.94 18.07
N THR A 17 -5.40 37.73 19.34
CA THR A 17 -5.23 36.43 20.00
C THR A 17 -6.03 35.33 19.30
N ALA A 18 -7.30 35.61 18.96
CA ALA A 18 -8.15 34.68 18.23
C ALA A 18 -7.60 34.36 16.83
N MET A 19 -7.06 35.35 16.11
CA MET A 19 -6.42 35.12 14.80
C MET A 19 -5.18 34.23 14.91
N ILE A 20 -4.32 34.46 15.91
CA ILE A 20 -3.12 33.64 16.11
C ILE A 20 -3.51 32.18 16.39
N PHE A 21 -4.41 31.95 17.34
CA PHE A 21 -4.84 30.59 17.67
C PHE A 21 -5.63 29.94 16.53
N GLY A 22 -6.48 30.69 15.84
CA GLY A 22 -7.21 30.22 14.67
C GLY A 22 -6.27 29.82 13.53
N GLY A 23 -5.25 30.63 13.25
CA GLY A 23 -4.21 30.34 12.26
C GLY A 23 -3.42 29.07 12.61
N ILE A 24 -3.02 28.91 13.88
CA ILE A 24 -2.35 27.70 14.36
C ILE A 24 -3.26 26.47 14.21
N ALA A 25 -4.53 26.57 14.60
CA ALA A 25 -5.48 25.47 14.51
C ALA A 25 -5.72 25.03 13.05
N LEU A 26 -5.86 26.00 12.13
CA LEU A 26 -5.99 25.74 10.70
C LEU A 26 -4.73 25.09 10.13
N PHE A 27 -3.55 25.60 10.48
CA PHE A 27 -2.28 25.03 10.05
C PHE A 27 -2.10 23.60 10.55
N LEU A 28 -2.37 23.34 11.84
CA LEU A 28 -2.28 22.01 12.43
C LEU A 28 -3.31 21.05 11.82
N GLY A 29 -4.55 21.50 11.61
CA GLY A 29 -5.60 20.70 10.97
C GLY A 29 -5.21 20.29 9.56
N TRP A 30 -4.70 21.23 8.76
CA TRP A 30 -4.19 20.95 7.41
C TRP A 30 -2.99 20.00 7.44
N PHE A 31 -2.01 20.28 8.30
CA PHE A 31 -0.81 19.46 8.45
C PHE A 31 -1.14 18.03 8.88
N LEU A 32 -2.02 17.83 9.87
CA LEU A 32 -2.43 16.51 10.34
C LEU A 32 -3.13 15.70 9.26
N GLY A 33 -3.98 16.34 8.44
CA GLY A 33 -4.65 15.69 7.31
C GLY A 33 -3.66 15.15 6.28
N VAL A 34 -2.73 16.00 5.82
CA VAL A 34 -1.69 15.60 4.85
C VAL A 34 -0.71 14.60 5.47
N PHE A 35 -0.33 14.80 6.72
CA PHE A 35 0.59 13.94 7.45
C PHE A 35 0.07 12.51 7.57
N LEU A 36 -1.23 12.30 7.80
CA LEU A 36 -1.82 10.96 7.85
C LEU A 36 -1.66 10.20 6.53
N VAL A 37 -1.82 10.89 5.39
CA VAL A 37 -1.64 10.30 4.05
C VAL A 37 -0.17 10.02 3.78
N MET A 38 0.70 11.00 4.06
CA MET A 38 2.16 10.82 3.92
C MET A 38 2.69 9.70 4.79
N LYS A 39 2.15 9.54 6.01
CA LYS A 39 2.51 8.45 6.89
C LYS A 39 2.12 7.10 6.29
N ARG A 40 0.93 6.96 5.70
CA ARG A 40 0.53 5.71 5.03
C ARG A 40 1.41 5.41 3.81
N LEU A 41 1.70 6.40 2.98
CA LEU A 41 2.54 6.26 1.80
C LEU A 41 4.02 5.98 2.13
N GLY A 42 4.61 6.80 3.01
CA GLY A 42 6.02 6.73 3.38
C GLY A 42 6.37 5.47 4.18
N LEU A 43 5.48 5.03 5.07
CA LEU A 43 5.66 3.75 5.78
C LEU A 43 5.50 2.56 4.83
N GLY A 44 4.63 2.68 3.80
CA GLY A 44 4.48 1.69 2.73
C GLY A 44 5.82 1.37 2.05
N ARG A 45 6.62 2.39 1.75
CA ARG A 45 7.97 2.26 1.18
C ARG A 45 9.00 1.68 2.16
N TRP A 46 8.93 2.00 3.45
CA TRP A 46 10.00 1.69 4.39
C TRP A 46 9.90 0.34 5.09
N TYR A 47 8.71 -0.18 5.32
CA TYR A 47 8.52 -1.33 6.22
C TYR A 47 7.73 -2.50 5.65
N ARG A 48 6.95 -2.29 4.58
CA ARG A 48 6.10 -3.35 4.03
C ARG A 48 6.93 -4.40 3.31
N LYS A 49 6.73 -5.68 3.64
CA LYS A 49 7.37 -6.82 2.99
C LYS A 49 6.52 -7.28 1.80
N ILE A 50 7.15 -7.38 0.64
CA ILE A 50 6.56 -7.81 -0.62
C ILE A 50 7.14 -9.17 -0.98
N LEU A 51 6.28 -10.17 -1.11
CA LEU A 51 6.65 -11.50 -1.59
C LEU A 51 6.21 -11.66 -3.04
N ILE A 52 7.16 -11.99 -3.91
CA ILE A 52 6.87 -12.36 -5.29
C ILE A 52 6.81 -13.88 -5.36
N VAL A 53 5.67 -14.43 -5.75
CA VAL A 53 5.47 -15.87 -5.97
C VAL A 53 5.51 -16.10 -7.48
N SER A 54 6.60 -16.68 -7.96
CA SER A 54 6.87 -16.93 -9.39
C SER A 54 7.99 -17.98 -9.51
N THR A 55 8.35 -18.36 -10.74
CA THR A 55 9.62 -19.04 -10.99
C THR A 55 10.79 -18.12 -10.65
N ASN A 56 11.99 -18.68 -10.44
CA ASN A 56 13.16 -17.88 -10.07
C ASN A 56 13.46 -16.77 -11.10
N ASP A 57 13.42 -17.07 -12.40
CA ASP A 57 13.79 -16.11 -13.45
C ASP A 57 12.72 -15.01 -13.63
N GLY A 58 11.43 -15.40 -13.67
CA GLY A 58 10.31 -14.46 -13.75
C GLY A 58 10.22 -13.56 -12.52
N GLY A 59 10.37 -14.15 -11.34
CA GLY A 59 10.35 -13.45 -10.07
C GLY A 59 11.50 -12.44 -9.91
N GLN A 60 12.72 -12.77 -10.35
CA GLN A 60 13.85 -11.82 -10.31
C GLN A 60 13.63 -10.65 -11.29
N THR A 61 13.03 -10.91 -12.44
CA THR A 61 12.68 -9.86 -13.42
C THR A 61 11.67 -8.88 -12.83
N LEU A 62 10.61 -9.38 -12.21
CA LEU A 62 9.61 -8.54 -11.52
C LEU A 62 10.23 -7.80 -10.33
N LYS A 63 11.07 -8.47 -9.53
CA LYS A 63 11.79 -7.84 -8.43
C LYS A 63 12.63 -6.66 -8.94
N LYS A 64 13.36 -6.85 -10.03
CA LYS A 64 14.18 -5.81 -10.64
C LYS A 64 13.33 -4.60 -11.03
N ASP A 65 12.18 -4.79 -11.70
CA ASP A 65 11.32 -3.65 -12.06
C ASP A 65 10.81 -2.87 -10.83
N LEU A 66 10.42 -3.60 -9.78
CA LEU A 66 9.93 -2.97 -8.56
C LEU A 66 11.02 -2.17 -7.85
N VAL A 67 12.25 -2.67 -7.84
CA VAL A 67 13.39 -1.97 -7.24
C VAL A 67 13.83 -0.79 -8.11
N ASP A 68 13.94 -0.98 -9.42
CA ASP A 68 14.33 0.05 -10.40
C ASP A 68 13.32 1.20 -10.45
N SER A 69 12.05 0.97 -10.08
CA SER A 69 11.05 2.03 -9.92
C SER A 69 11.42 3.07 -8.84
N GLY A 70 12.35 2.75 -7.94
CA GLY A 70 12.76 3.59 -6.82
C GLY A 70 11.74 3.66 -5.67
N VAL A 71 10.55 3.06 -5.85
CA VAL A 71 9.47 3.05 -4.87
C VAL A 71 9.76 2.06 -3.75
N PHE A 72 10.28 0.88 -4.08
CA PHE A 72 10.51 -0.21 -3.13
C PHE A 72 12.00 -0.40 -2.84
N ARG A 73 12.30 -0.83 -1.61
CA ARG A 73 13.67 -1.20 -1.22
C ARG A 73 13.89 -2.67 -1.50
N GLU A 74 15.04 -3.01 -2.07
CA GLU A 74 15.39 -4.39 -2.42
C GLU A 74 15.26 -5.36 -1.23
N LYS A 75 15.70 -4.95 -0.04
CA LYS A 75 15.58 -5.75 1.20
C LYS A 75 14.15 -6.10 1.62
N ASN A 76 13.16 -5.37 1.10
CA ASN A 76 11.75 -5.57 1.41
C ASN A 76 11.05 -6.43 0.34
N VAL A 77 11.73 -6.78 -0.76
CA VAL A 77 11.17 -7.57 -1.86
C VAL A 77 11.88 -8.92 -1.93
N THR A 78 11.15 -9.97 -1.62
CA THR A 78 11.65 -11.36 -1.64
C THR A 78 10.95 -12.16 -2.74
N VAL A 79 11.66 -13.11 -3.33
CA VAL A 79 11.09 -14.03 -4.34
C VAL A 79 10.97 -15.41 -3.68
N ALA A 80 9.79 -16.00 -3.77
CA ALA A 80 9.48 -17.36 -3.35
C ALA A 80 8.99 -18.17 -4.55
N ASN A 81 9.29 -19.45 -4.52
CA ASN A 81 8.83 -20.45 -5.48
C ASN A 81 7.67 -21.28 -4.89
N ASP A 82 7.19 -22.24 -5.68
CA ASP A 82 6.21 -23.26 -5.30
C ASP A 82 6.52 -23.98 -3.97
N ASN A 83 7.80 -24.17 -3.64
CA ASN A 83 8.23 -24.85 -2.42
C ASN A 83 8.18 -23.97 -1.15
N SER A 84 8.02 -22.65 -1.29
CA SER A 84 8.09 -21.67 -0.18
C SER A 84 6.78 -20.90 0.04
N LEU A 85 5.64 -21.45 -0.40
CA LEU A 85 4.31 -20.83 -0.23
C LEU A 85 3.89 -20.63 1.24
N ALA A 86 4.55 -21.28 2.19
CA ALA A 86 4.33 -21.05 3.62
C ALA A 86 4.69 -19.62 4.05
N ASP A 87 5.68 -19.01 3.38
CA ASP A 87 6.21 -17.67 3.70
C ASP A 87 5.21 -16.55 3.36
N ILE A 88 4.16 -16.86 2.58
CA ILE A 88 3.05 -15.95 2.24
C ILE A 88 2.44 -15.32 3.51
N LYS A 89 2.42 -16.06 4.62
CA LYS A 89 1.82 -15.63 5.89
C LYS A 89 2.57 -14.48 6.56
N ASP A 90 3.83 -14.23 6.25
CA ASP A 90 4.61 -13.21 6.96
C ASP A 90 4.81 -11.92 6.15
N ASN A 91 4.10 -11.79 5.04
CA ASN A 91 4.22 -10.70 4.09
C ASN A 91 2.98 -9.79 4.08
N ASP A 92 3.21 -8.51 3.77
CA ASP A 92 2.15 -7.50 3.72
C ASP A 92 1.47 -7.44 2.36
N LEU A 93 2.22 -7.77 1.30
CA LEU A 93 1.71 -7.86 -0.06
C LEU A 93 2.34 -9.05 -0.78
N ILE A 94 1.50 -9.76 -1.51
CA ILE A 94 1.89 -10.88 -2.35
C ILE A 94 1.70 -10.45 -3.81
N LEU A 95 2.76 -10.56 -4.60
CA LEU A 95 2.72 -10.44 -6.05
C LEU A 95 2.84 -11.84 -6.63
N TYR A 96 1.76 -12.38 -7.17
CA TYR A 96 1.71 -13.73 -7.69
C TYR A 96 1.67 -13.71 -9.21
N ASP A 97 2.65 -14.32 -9.86
CA ASP A 97 2.70 -14.50 -11.31
C ASP A 97 1.92 -15.76 -11.71
N TYR A 98 0.70 -15.56 -12.18
CA TYR A 98 -0.23 -16.66 -12.43
C TYR A 98 0.24 -17.60 -13.54
N TRP A 99 0.86 -17.07 -14.61
CA TRP A 99 1.21 -17.90 -15.77
C TRP A 99 2.44 -18.77 -15.56
N GLU A 100 3.29 -18.40 -14.60
CA GLU A 100 4.47 -19.16 -14.22
C GLU A 100 4.12 -20.35 -13.30
N LEU A 101 3.12 -20.20 -12.43
CA LEU A 101 2.74 -21.22 -11.43
C LEU A 101 1.22 -21.38 -11.26
N PRO A 102 0.42 -21.64 -12.31
CA PRO A 102 -1.05 -21.53 -12.27
C PRO A 102 -1.74 -22.47 -11.26
N GLU A 103 -1.13 -23.61 -10.96
CA GLU A 103 -1.61 -24.61 -10.00
C GLU A 103 -1.58 -24.13 -8.54
N CYS A 104 -0.71 -23.15 -8.21
CA CYS A 104 -0.50 -22.71 -6.83
C CYS A 104 -1.55 -21.70 -6.33
N ILE A 105 -2.47 -21.21 -7.17
CA ILE A 105 -3.41 -20.13 -6.81
C ILE A 105 -4.21 -20.45 -5.55
N ASN A 106 -4.67 -21.70 -5.39
CA ASN A 106 -5.43 -22.13 -4.22
C ASN A 106 -4.63 -22.01 -2.93
N ASP A 107 -3.36 -22.40 -2.97
CA ASP A 107 -2.46 -22.30 -1.82
C ASP A 107 -2.09 -20.84 -1.52
N VAL A 108 -1.92 -20.01 -2.55
CA VAL A 108 -1.70 -18.58 -2.39
C VAL A 108 -2.88 -17.93 -1.67
N LEU A 109 -4.11 -18.17 -2.14
CA LEU A 109 -5.32 -17.62 -1.53
C LEU A 109 -5.51 -18.15 -0.10
N ARG A 110 -5.25 -19.44 0.16
CA ARG A 110 -5.39 -20.05 1.50
C ARG A 110 -4.39 -19.48 2.51
N ASN A 111 -3.16 -19.23 2.08
CA ASN A 111 -2.09 -18.74 2.97
C ASN A 111 -2.06 -17.21 3.10
N LYS A 112 -2.71 -16.49 2.18
CA LYS A 112 -2.91 -15.05 2.27
C LYS A 112 -3.65 -14.68 3.55
N GLN A 113 -3.12 -13.71 4.26
CA GLN A 113 -3.79 -13.19 5.44
C GLN A 113 -4.86 -12.16 5.06
N LYS A 114 -5.89 -12.06 5.91
CA LYS A 114 -7.04 -11.16 5.69
C LYS A 114 -6.66 -9.69 5.47
N GLY A 115 -5.60 -9.21 6.14
CA GLY A 115 -5.12 -7.83 6.03
C GLY A 115 -4.03 -7.60 4.99
N ALA A 116 -3.52 -8.66 4.35
CA ALA A 116 -2.46 -8.57 3.34
C ALA A 116 -3.05 -8.35 1.94
N GLY A 117 -2.31 -7.64 1.11
CA GLY A 117 -2.67 -7.39 -0.28
C GLY A 117 -2.26 -8.54 -1.18
N LEU A 118 -3.03 -8.80 -2.24
CA LEU A 118 -2.66 -9.74 -3.29
C LEU A 118 -2.79 -9.09 -4.66
N ILE A 119 -1.70 -9.09 -5.41
CA ILE A 119 -1.66 -8.72 -6.82
C ILE A 119 -1.47 -9.99 -7.61
N VAL A 120 -2.49 -10.38 -8.37
CA VAL A 120 -2.37 -11.47 -9.34
C VAL A 120 -1.94 -10.87 -10.65
N TYR A 121 -0.67 -11.09 -11.02
CA TYR A 121 -0.12 -10.67 -12.29
C TYR A 121 -0.43 -11.73 -13.36
N SER A 122 -1.15 -11.30 -14.39
CA SER A 122 -1.59 -12.15 -15.50
C SER A 122 -1.53 -11.32 -16.78
N PRO A 123 -0.32 -11.06 -17.34
CA PRO A 123 -0.18 -10.34 -18.59
C PRO A 123 -1.01 -10.98 -19.70
N ALA A 124 -1.64 -10.14 -20.52
CA ALA A 124 -2.50 -10.58 -21.61
C ALA A 124 -1.65 -11.12 -22.78
N ASN A 125 -1.19 -12.38 -22.68
CA ASN A 125 -0.39 -13.06 -23.70
C ASN A 125 -1.25 -14.01 -24.55
N ASN A 126 -2.34 -13.52 -25.13
CA ASN A 126 -3.34 -14.31 -25.88
C ASN A 126 -4.01 -15.46 -25.11
N LYS A 127 -3.79 -15.54 -23.79
CA LYS A 127 -4.42 -16.50 -22.90
C LYS A 127 -5.39 -15.76 -21.99
N ARG A 128 -6.58 -16.35 -21.80
CA ARG A 128 -7.57 -15.85 -20.84
C ARG A 128 -7.51 -16.71 -19.58
N MET A 129 -7.44 -16.06 -18.43
CA MET A 129 -7.54 -16.75 -17.15
C MET A 129 -8.89 -17.47 -17.04
N PRO A 130 -8.92 -18.71 -16.52
CA PRO A 130 -10.18 -19.44 -16.28
C PRO A 130 -11.17 -18.62 -15.45
N VAL A 131 -12.45 -18.70 -15.80
CA VAL A 131 -13.51 -17.85 -15.21
C VAL A 131 -13.69 -18.13 -13.72
N ASP A 132 -13.59 -19.39 -13.33
CA ASP A 132 -13.59 -19.88 -11.95
C ASP A 132 -12.47 -19.26 -11.12
N VAL A 133 -11.25 -19.21 -11.67
CA VAL A 133 -10.09 -18.58 -11.00
C VAL A 133 -10.32 -17.08 -10.82
N VAL A 134 -10.83 -16.39 -11.84
CA VAL A 134 -11.17 -14.96 -11.74
C VAL A 134 -12.23 -14.72 -10.66
N GLU A 135 -13.26 -15.57 -10.59
CA GLU A 135 -14.30 -15.47 -9.57
C GLU A 135 -13.74 -15.69 -8.16
N MET A 136 -12.84 -16.65 -7.99
CA MET A 136 -12.15 -16.90 -6.72
C MET A 136 -11.34 -15.68 -6.27
N ILE A 137 -10.52 -15.12 -7.16
CA ILE A 137 -9.71 -13.93 -6.90
C ILE A 137 -10.59 -12.74 -6.51
N ASN A 138 -11.73 -12.56 -7.19
CA ASN A 138 -12.65 -11.45 -6.95
C ASN A 138 -13.39 -11.51 -5.60
N LYS A 139 -13.46 -12.70 -4.97
CA LYS A 139 -14.06 -12.86 -3.63
C LYS A 139 -13.10 -12.50 -2.50
N GLU A 140 -11.81 -12.38 -2.77
CA GLU A 140 -10.78 -12.16 -1.75
C GLU A 140 -10.51 -10.66 -1.51
N PRO A 141 -10.54 -10.19 -0.25
CA PRO A 141 -10.34 -8.78 0.05
C PRO A 141 -8.92 -8.32 -0.26
N PHE A 142 -8.76 -7.05 -0.66
CA PHE A 142 -7.47 -6.45 -1.02
C PHE A 142 -6.73 -7.20 -2.13
N THR A 143 -7.49 -7.80 -3.05
CA THR A 143 -6.96 -8.54 -4.19
C THR A 143 -7.23 -7.80 -5.49
N VAL A 144 -6.22 -7.70 -6.35
CA VAL A 144 -6.31 -7.05 -7.65
C VAL A 144 -5.71 -7.95 -8.72
N LEU A 145 -6.43 -8.10 -9.83
CA LEU A 145 -5.93 -8.75 -11.05
C LEU A 145 -5.28 -7.69 -11.95
N VAL A 146 -4.00 -7.85 -12.25
CA VAL A 146 -3.20 -6.91 -13.06
C VAL A 146 -2.73 -7.59 -14.33
N ASN A 147 -3.13 -7.05 -15.47
CA ASN A 147 -2.82 -7.60 -16.79
C ASN A 147 -1.76 -6.82 -17.58
N MET A 148 -1.24 -5.73 -17.01
CA MET A 148 -0.26 -4.86 -17.67
C MET A 148 0.91 -4.56 -16.72
N ARG A 149 2.13 -4.86 -17.18
CA ARG A 149 3.36 -4.61 -16.41
C ARG A 149 3.50 -3.15 -15.99
N GLY A 150 3.16 -2.21 -16.87
CA GLY A 150 3.22 -0.76 -16.59
C GLY A 150 2.27 -0.27 -15.48
N ARG A 151 1.25 -1.07 -15.12
CA ARG A 151 0.34 -0.74 -14.00
C ARG A 151 0.78 -1.35 -12.66
N LEU A 152 1.73 -2.27 -12.69
CA LEU A 152 2.08 -3.11 -11.55
C LEU A 152 2.43 -2.29 -10.31
N VAL A 153 3.32 -1.30 -10.47
CA VAL A 153 3.73 -0.40 -9.38
C VAL A 153 2.55 0.39 -8.82
N ASN A 154 1.67 0.90 -9.69
CA ASN A 154 0.51 1.68 -9.28
C ASN A 154 -0.49 0.84 -8.49
N ASP A 155 -0.82 -0.35 -9.01
CA ASP A 155 -1.77 -1.25 -8.37
C ASP A 155 -1.21 -1.79 -7.03
N ILE A 156 0.10 -2.08 -6.95
CA ILE A 156 0.78 -2.41 -5.68
C ILE A 156 0.67 -1.27 -4.67
N LEU A 157 0.97 -0.03 -5.08
CA LEU A 157 0.89 1.14 -4.19
C LEU A 157 -0.53 1.35 -3.65
N VAL A 158 -1.54 1.30 -4.51
CA VAL A 158 -2.95 1.44 -4.11
C VAL A 158 -3.38 0.31 -3.17
N THR A 159 -2.90 -0.91 -3.42
CA THR A 159 -3.17 -2.08 -2.58
C THR A 159 -2.50 -1.95 -1.22
N LEU A 160 -1.26 -1.48 -1.14
CA LEU A 160 -0.57 -1.20 0.13
C LEU A 160 -1.23 -0.08 0.94
N MET A 161 -1.84 0.90 0.28
CA MET A 161 -2.59 1.97 0.95
C MET A 161 -3.93 1.51 1.52
N SER A 162 -4.59 0.55 0.86
CA SER A 162 -5.89 0.02 1.26
C SER A 162 -5.80 -1.06 2.33
N THR A 163 -4.67 -1.77 2.39
CA THR A 163 -4.40 -2.80 3.41
C THR A 163 -4.07 -2.19 4.77
N SER A 164 -4.59 -2.79 5.85
CA SER A 164 -4.35 -2.30 7.19
C SER A 164 -2.89 -2.50 7.61
N TYR A 165 -2.36 -1.55 8.37
CA TYR A 165 -1.07 -1.70 9.02
C TYR A 165 -1.33 -2.52 10.28
N ASP A 166 -1.20 -3.84 10.20
CA ASP A 166 -1.43 -4.66 11.39
C ASP A 166 -0.23 -4.48 12.33
N LYS A 167 -0.42 -3.60 13.32
CA LYS A 167 0.61 -3.03 14.21
C LYS A 167 1.36 -4.09 15.03
N LYS A 168 0.91 -5.35 15.00
CA LYS A 168 1.48 -6.50 15.72
C LYS A 168 2.69 -7.17 15.05
N ARG A 169 3.07 -6.78 13.82
CA ARG A 169 4.10 -7.51 13.03
C ARG A 169 5.51 -6.94 13.05
N SER A 170 5.71 -5.80 13.71
CA SER A 170 7.04 -5.28 14.04
C SER A 170 7.47 -5.86 15.39
N LYS A 171 7.89 -7.12 15.39
CA LYS A 171 8.75 -7.67 16.44
C LYS A 171 9.96 -8.31 15.78
#